data_AF-A0AAE4HSP6-F1
#
_entry.id   AF-A0AAE4HSP6-F1
#
_cell.length_a   1.000
_cell.length_b   1.000
_cell.length_c   1.000
_cell.angle_alpha   90.00
_cell.angle_beta   90.00
_cell.angle_gamma   90.00
#
_symmetry.space_group_name_H-M   'P 1'
#
loop_
_entity.id
_entity.type
_entity.pdbx_description
1 polymer ?
#
loop_
_entity_poly.entity_id
_entity_poly.type
_entity_poly.pdbx_seq_one_letter_code
_entity_poly.pdbx_strand_id
1 'polypeptide(L)' 'KGLKRYRYELLVEFSDGRQAQYYFFANYPKYNTSELLIQLFKNNPYVGLEENGREFFYRSDNISAASMNKTRIA' A
#
# COMPACT_ATOMS: atom_id res chain seq x y z
N LYS A 1 26.66 -4.22 -10.09
CA LYS A 1 26.04 -4.41 -8.76
C LYS A 1 24.57 -4.02 -8.88
N GLY A 2 23.63 -4.98 -8.81
CA GLY A 2 22.20 -4.69 -8.99
C GLY A 2 21.67 -3.79 -7.89
N LEU A 3 20.84 -2.81 -8.27
CA LEU A 3 20.05 -2.03 -7.32
C LEU A 3 19.18 -3.02 -6.54
N LYS A 4 19.44 -3.21 -5.25
CA LYS A 4 18.52 -3.94 -4.36
C LYS A 4 17.16 -3.29 -4.55
N ARG A 5 16.14 -4.04 -4.94
CA ARG A 5 14.76 -3.56 -5.04
C ARG A 5 13.95 -4.26 -3.97
N TYR A 6 13.01 -3.54 -3.37
CA TYR A 6 12.02 -4.13 -2.49
C TYR A 6 10.66 -4.06 -3.17
N ARG A 7 9.94 -5.18 -3.15
CA ARG A 7 8.51 -5.22 -3.43
C ARG A 7 7.78 -4.93 -2.12
N TYR A 8 6.90 -3.95 -2.15
CA TYR A 8 5.96 -3.67 -1.09
C TYR A 8 4.59 -4.14 -1.54
N GLU A 9 3.92 -4.87 -0.67
CA GLU A 9 2.58 -5.42 -0.89
C GLU A 9 1.68 -4.87 0.19
N LEU A 10 0.80 -3.97 -0.20
CA LEU A 10 -0.16 -3.29 0.64
C LEU A 10 -1.50 -4.03 0.56
N LEU A 11 -2.01 -4.48 1.70
CA LEU A 11 -3.35 -5.03 1.84
C LEU A 11 -4.22 -4.03 2.61
N VAL A 12 -5.36 -3.68 2.03
CA VAL A 12 -6.33 -2.74 2.59
C VAL A 12 -7.64 -3.47 2.81
N GLU A 13 -8.19 -3.35 4.01
CA GLU A 13 -9.55 -3.79 4.34
C GLU A 13 -10.44 -2.56 4.52
N PHE A 14 -11.59 -2.59 3.85
CA PHE A 14 -12.59 -1.53 3.93
C PHE A 14 -13.66 -1.88 4.97
N SER A 15 -14.31 -0.84 5.49
CA SER A 15 -15.42 -0.96 6.45
C SER A 15 -16.60 -1.79 5.95
N ASP A 16 -16.76 -1.94 4.63
CA ASP A 16 -17.78 -2.77 3.99
C ASP A 16 -17.36 -4.25 3.81
N GLY A 17 -16.18 -4.63 4.32
CA GLY A 17 -15.62 -5.98 4.24
C GLY A 17 -14.90 -6.29 2.93
N ARG A 18 -14.85 -5.36 1.97
CA ARG A 18 -14.03 -5.52 0.76
C ARG A 18 -12.55 -5.44 1.10
N GLN A 19 -11.74 -6.12 0.30
CA GLN A 19 -10.29 -6.11 0.40
C GLN A 19 -9.68 -5.71 -0.93
N ALA A 20 -8.60 -4.92 -0.88
CA ALA A 20 -7.80 -4.56 -2.04
C ALA A 20 -6.32 -4.79 -1.76
N GLN A 21 -5.58 -5.16 -2.80
CA GLN A 21 -4.16 -5.46 -2.71
C GLN A 21 -3.40 -4.63 -3.75
N TYR A 22 -2.34 -3.96 -3.31
CA TYR A 22 -1.52 -3.09 -4.15
C TYR A 22 -0.05 -3.46 -4.04
N TYR A 23 0.64 -3.49 -5.18
CA TYR A 23 2.06 -3.79 -5.24
C TYR A 23 2.82 -2.60 -5.79
N PHE A 24 3.88 -2.20 -5.11
CA PHE A 24 4.81 -1.20 -5.65
C PHE A 24 6.26 -1.57 -5.35
N PHE A 25 7.16 -1.04 -6.17
CA PHE A 25 8.59 -1.28 -6.06
C PHE A 25 9.28 -0.01 -5.63
N ALA A 26 9.90 -0.04 -4.45
CA ALA A 26 10.59 1.12 -3.90
C ALA A 26 11.82 0.72 -3.10
N ASN A 27 12.67 1.71 -2.83
CA ASN A 27 13.86 1.55 -2.01
C ASN A 27 13.82 2.47 -0.79
N TYR A 28 12.71 2.44 -0.05
CA TYR A 28 12.60 3.16 1.22
C TYR A 28 13.55 2.54 2.25
N PRO A 29 14.65 3.21 2.63
CA PRO A 29 15.65 2.65 3.52
C PRO A 29 15.32 2.88 5.01
N LYS A 30 14.39 3.80 5.29
CA LYS A 30 14.12 4.31 6.65
C LYS A 30 12.75 3.94 7.22
N TYR A 31 11.78 3.56 6.40
CA TYR A 31 10.44 3.27 6.87
C TYR A 31 10.28 1.77 7.12
N ASN A 32 9.79 1.43 8.32
CA ASN A 32 9.12 0.16 8.49
C ASN A 32 7.76 0.21 7.76
N THR A 33 7.18 -0.96 7.48
CA THR A 33 6.00 -1.03 6.60
C THR A 33 4.79 -0.33 7.19
N SER A 34 4.59 -0.35 8.51
CA SER A 34 3.45 0.33 9.15
C SER A 34 3.57 1.86 9.09
N GLU A 35 4.76 2.43 9.24
CA GLU A 35 5.00 3.88 9.16
C GLU A 35 4.72 4.45 7.77
N LEU A 36 5.15 3.74 6.72
CA LEU A 36 4.92 4.15 5.34
C LEU A 36 3.41 4.19 5.02
N LEU A 37 2.66 3.25 5.58
CA LEU A 37 1.21 3.16 5.46
C LEU A 37 0.50 4.37 6.09
N ILE A 38 0.89 4.74 7.31
CA ILE A 38 0.37 5.93 8.00
C ILE A 38 0.67 7.18 7.17
N GLN A 39 1.87 7.30 6.61
CA GLN A 39 2.25 8.46 5.78
C GLN A 39 1.44 8.55 4.47
N LEU A 40 1.18 7.40 3.83
CA LEU A 40 0.40 7.35 2.60
C LEU A 40 -1.06 7.76 2.82
N PHE A 41 -1.69 7.34 3.91
CA PHE A 41 -3.10 7.66 4.16
C PHE A 41 -3.32 8.99 4.88
N LYS A 42 -2.42 9.39 5.80
CA LYS A 42 -2.59 10.61 6.60
C LYS A 42 -2.64 11.88 5.75
N ASN A 43 -1.93 11.91 4.63
CA ASN A 43 -1.84 13.09 3.78
C ASN A 43 -2.79 13.04 2.59
N ASN A 44 -3.54 11.95 2.41
CA ASN A 44 -4.37 11.74 1.22
C ASN A 44 -5.81 11.38 1.63
N PRO A 45 -6.79 12.27 1.38
CA PRO A 45 -8.21 11.98 1.64
C PRO A 45 -8.77 10.90 0.71
N TYR A 46 -8.11 10.67 -0.43
CA TYR A 46 -8.46 9.64 -1.40
C TYR A 46 -7.27 8.75 -1.72
N VAL A 47 -7.53 7.47 -1.92
CA VAL A 47 -6.56 6.43 -2.27
C VAL A 47 -7.01 5.78 -3.56
N GLY A 48 -6.23 5.93 -4.63
CA GLY A 48 -6.42 5.18 -5.87
C GLY A 48 -5.81 3.78 -5.72
N LEU A 49 -6.60 2.73 -5.94
CA LEU A 49 -6.14 1.34 -5.97
C LEU A 49 -6.50 0.71 -7.31
N GLU A 50 -5.58 -0.09 -7.86
CA GLU A 50 -5.85 -0.85 -9.07
C GLU A 50 -6.45 -2.22 -8.69
N GLU A 51 -7.65 -2.51 -9.19
CA GLU A 51 -8.31 -3.82 -9.07
C GLU A 51 -8.55 -4.36 -10.48
N ASN A 52 -7.93 -5.50 -10.81
CA ASN A 52 -8.05 -6.16 -12.11
C ASN A 52 -7.79 -5.22 -13.32
N GLY A 53 -6.76 -4.37 -13.24
CA GLY A 53 -6.40 -3.44 -14.30
C GLY A 53 -7.28 -2.20 -14.40
N ARG A 54 -8.17 -1.95 -13.43
CA ARG A 54 -9.00 -0.75 -13.33
C ARG A 54 -8.67 0.00 -12.05
N GLU A 55 -8.50 1.32 -12.15
CA GLU A 55 -8.31 2.18 -10.99
C GLU A 55 -9.65 2.50 -10.31
N PHE A 56 -9.68 2.33 -9.00
CA PHE A 56 -10.78 2.68 -8.12
C PHE A 56 -10.30 3.68 -7.07
N PHE A 57 -11.12 4.70 -6.80
CA PHE A 57 -10.79 5.72 -5.81
C PHE A 57 -11.60 5.51 -4.55
N TYR A 58 -10.90 5.34 -3.44
CA TYR A 58 -11.47 5.13 -2.11
C TYR A 58 -11.22 6.33 -1.23
N ARG A 59 -12.16 6.65 -0.34
CA ARG A 59 -11.85 7.58 0.76
C ARG A 59 -11.04 6.87 1.82
N SER A 60 -10.05 7.55 2.37
CA SER A 60 -9.17 6.96 3.40
C SER A 60 -9.90 6.70 4.73
N ASP A 61 -11.02 7.38 5.00
CA ASP A 61 -11.88 7.14 6.18
C ASP A 61 -12.66 5.81 6.10
N ASN A 62 -12.84 5.25 4.90
CA ASN A 62 -13.48 3.96 4.70
C ASN A 62 -12.55 2.76 4.94
N ILE A 63 -11.24 3.01 5.16
CA ILE A 63 -10.24 1.98 5.42
C ILE A 63 -10.29 1.62 6.90
N SER A 64 -10.72 0.39 7.21
CA SER A 64 -10.79 -0.11 8.58
C SER A 64 -9.45 -0.63 9.07
N ALA A 65 -8.68 -1.27 8.19
CA ALA A 65 -7.36 -1.78 8.49
C ALA A 65 -6.47 -1.73 7.25
N ALA A 66 -5.16 -1.63 7.48
CA ALA A 66 -4.18 -1.82 6.43
C ALA A 66 -2.90 -2.46 6.96
N SER A 67 -2.33 -3.34 6.17
CA SER A 67 -1.07 -4.01 6.46
C SER A 67 -0.17 -3.96 5.24
N MET A 68 1.14 -4.00 5.46
CA MET A 68 2.08 -3.98 4.37
C MET A 68 3.23 -4.96 4.61
N ASN A 69 3.52 -5.74 3.57
CA ASN A 69 4.61 -6.69 3.54
C ASN A 69 5.74 -6.16 2.65
N LYS A 70 6.97 -6.29 3.14
CA LYS A 70 8.18 -5.86 2.42
C LYS A 70 9.02 -7.10 2.08
N THR A 71 9.16 -7.36 0.80
CA THR A 71 9.94 -8.50 0.29
C THR A 71 11.14 -7.98 -0.51
N ARG A 72 12.33 -8.48 -0.19
CA ARG A 72 13.53 -8.19 -0.98
C ARG A 72 13.50 -9.02 -2.26
N ILE A 73 13.63 -8.37 -3.40
CA ILE A 73 13.76 -9.03 -4.71
C ILE A 73 15.21 -8.95 -5.19
N ALA A 74 15.69 -10.04 -5.77
CA ALA A 74 17.08 -10.26 -6.18
C ALA A 74 17.44 -9.53 -7.48
#